data_AF-A0A6P0NB09-F1
#
_entry.id   AF-A0A6P0NB09-F1
#
_cell.length_a   1.000
_cell.length_b   1.000
_cell.length_c   1.000
_cell.angle_alpha   90.00
_cell.angle_beta   90.00
_cell.angle_gamma   90.00
#
_symmetry.space_group_name_H-M   'P 1'
#
loop_
_entity.id
_entity.type
_entity.pdbx_description
1 polymer ?
#
loop_
_entity_poly.entity_id
_entity_poly.type
_entity_poly.pdbx_seq_one_letter_code
_entity_poly.pdbx_strand_id
1 'polypeptide(L)'
;MSDNVTSFRQLLENKFNPVAREIAIDVSFGEEVTSVLQLLNQEQLTLTQASLDPPLGTASPPQSSVTGQVRLWEIDVVDITLVFTEQDRVIAVTATLPQLNFPTISRYIAPIDESQVEGLSSVHFPQAQLEASTKSGEMIVTGKMSENWSLLGIERIGIEKPELMLKVQTHPELLNNYVVEFTGKIQLSTLEIPVSIDIPLGIGGWRVNILPPGIPLPSLTDLLELMSGMDIAASLPSQVGTMTALTLASMTIQFDPNTLTWQGTNFSITSTNAWEIAPKLTIETISLTLNLRPSSSGVYYTGYIFGSLQLSSLTLAAMIPLPLSGLMTLEVHSNQPLPGLGELAALIDADYAAALPDGMGNIGSMILHYVQVQVDLDRKKIAFFGFDVASAREWVIIPNHLSLEDLRFRLEVTPWNQGWGITGFVGGSITIEGIRISTALQRSHPAGGWHLWLAEPLALPGLKGMVNLVGGDYVGGLLPPQMDSSIGALTINIFSMVFDGTPQTLSAIAFS
;
A
#
# COMPACT_ATOMS: atom_id res chain seq x y z
N MET A 1 -67.17 -4.99 3.81
CA MET A 1 -67.43 -4.53 2.44
C MET A 1 -66.27 -5.04 1.63
N SER A 2 -66.47 -6.10 0.85
CA SER A 2 -65.44 -6.65 -0.03
C SER A 2 -65.30 -5.70 -1.20
N ASP A 3 -64.21 -4.95 -1.25
CA ASP A 3 -63.88 -4.15 -2.44
C ASP A 3 -63.93 -5.08 -3.66
N ASN A 4 -64.75 -4.71 -4.64
CA ASN A 4 -64.83 -5.35 -5.95
C ASN A 4 -63.54 -5.00 -6.72
N VAL A 5 -62.40 -5.46 -6.22
CA VAL A 5 -61.12 -5.33 -6.91
C VAL A 5 -61.17 -6.30 -8.07
N THR A 6 -61.28 -5.76 -9.29
CA THR A 6 -61.17 -6.55 -10.52
C THR A 6 -59.84 -7.30 -10.49
N SER A 7 -59.88 -8.64 -10.52
CA SER A 7 -58.65 -9.46 -10.55
C SER A 7 -57.77 -9.11 -11.76
N PHE A 8 -56.45 -9.28 -11.62
CA PHE A 8 -55.52 -9.10 -12.75
C PHE A 8 -55.90 -9.97 -13.93
N ARG A 9 -56.34 -11.20 -13.64
CA ARG A 9 -56.84 -12.11 -14.66
C ARG A 9 -57.97 -11.50 -15.48
N GLN A 10 -58.98 -10.93 -14.84
CA GLN A 10 -60.13 -10.36 -15.53
C GLN A 10 -59.74 -9.13 -16.38
N LEU A 11 -58.77 -8.33 -15.92
CA LEU A 11 -58.22 -7.22 -16.71
C LEU A 11 -57.46 -7.73 -17.95
N LEU A 12 -56.65 -8.78 -17.81
CA LEU A 12 -55.95 -9.41 -18.93
C LEU A 12 -56.93 -9.93 -19.97
N GLU A 13 -57.97 -10.66 -19.56
CA GLU A 13 -58.98 -11.20 -20.49
C GLU A 13 -59.75 -10.10 -21.21
N ASN A 14 -60.08 -8.99 -20.52
CA ASN A 14 -60.80 -7.86 -21.11
C ASN A 14 -59.97 -7.10 -22.15
N LYS A 15 -58.64 -7.06 -21.99
CA LYS A 15 -57.73 -6.34 -22.90
C LYS A 15 -57.06 -7.22 -23.94
N PHE A 16 -57.13 -8.54 -23.80
CA PHE A 16 -56.56 -9.47 -24.77
C PHE A 16 -57.40 -9.48 -26.05
N ASN A 17 -56.76 -9.19 -27.19
CA ASN A 17 -57.36 -9.36 -28.51
C ASN A 17 -57.01 -10.75 -29.05
N PRO A 18 -57.94 -11.73 -29.00
CA PRO A 18 -57.65 -13.11 -29.39
C PRO A 18 -57.39 -13.28 -30.89
N VAL A 19 -57.89 -12.36 -31.73
CA VAL A 19 -57.72 -12.41 -33.19
C VAL A 19 -56.34 -11.90 -33.58
N ALA A 20 -55.93 -10.77 -33.02
CA ALA A 20 -54.59 -10.19 -33.25
C ALA A 20 -53.49 -10.91 -32.45
N ARG A 21 -53.87 -11.70 -31.43
CA ARG A 21 -52.97 -12.22 -30.39
C ARG A 21 -52.13 -11.08 -29.80
N GLU A 22 -52.82 -10.04 -29.39
CA GLU A 22 -52.21 -8.81 -28.91
C GLU A 22 -52.81 -8.40 -27.56
N ILE A 23 -51.98 -7.83 -26.68
CA ILE A 23 -52.44 -7.22 -25.44
C ILE A 23 -51.61 -5.99 -25.11
N ALA A 24 -52.30 -4.88 -24.83
CA ALA A 24 -51.72 -3.65 -24.32
C ALA A 24 -51.82 -3.62 -22.79
N ILE A 25 -50.66 -3.59 -22.12
CA ILE A 25 -50.52 -3.47 -20.67
C ILE A 25 -50.06 -2.05 -20.36
N ASP A 26 -50.90 -1.31 -19.62
CA ASP A 26 -50.70 0.09 -19.29
C ASP A 26 -51.10 0.35 -17.82
N VAL A 27 -50.94 1.59 -17.35
CA VAL A 27 -51.24 1.98 -15.96
C VAL A 27 -52.69 1.75 -15.52
N SER A 28 -53.64 1.54 -16.44
CA SER A 28 -55.04 1.27 -16.07
C SER A 28 -55.26 -0.14 -15.50
N PHE A 29 -54.24 -1.00 -15.49
CA PHE A 29 -54.28 -2.28 -14.78
C PHE A 29 -54.09 -2.16 -13.27
N GLY A 30 -53.69 -0.99 -12.75
CA GLY A 30 -53.51 -0.75 -11.32
C GLY A 30 -52.05 -0.56 -10.90
N GLU A 31 -51.86 -0.31 -9.60
CA GLU A 31 -50.58 0.15 -9.03
C GLU A 31 -49.42 -0.85 -9.23
N GLU A 32 -49.67 -2.15 -9.19
CA GLU A 32 -48.62 -3.14 -9.42
C GLU A 32 -48.10 -3.10 -10.86
N VAL A 33 -49.00 -2.89 -11.84
CA VAL A 33 -48.60 -2.73 -13.24
C VAL A 33 -47.91 -1.39 -13.44
N THR A 34 -48.38 -0.32 -12.80
CA THR A 34 -47.65 0.96 -12.79
C THR A 34 -46.23 0.77 -12.25
N SER A 35 -46.07 0.02 -11.16
CA SER A 35 -44.76 -0.25 -10.55
C SER A 35 -43.84 -1.06 -11.46
N VAL A 36 -44.37 -2.09 -12.15
CA VAL A 36 -43.56 -2.88 -13.09
C VAL A 36 -43.19 -2.08 -14.34
N LEU A 37 -44.09 -1.26 -14.86
CA LEU A 37 -43.83 -0.37 -15.98
C LEU A 37 -42.76 0.68 -15.61
N GLN A 38 -42.82 1.23 -14.40
CA GLN A 38 -41.78 2.11 -13.86
C GLN A 38 -40.43 1.40 -13.72
N LEU A 39 -40.39 0.17 -13.20
CA LEU A 39 -39.16 -0.65 -13.13
C LEU A 39 -38.53 -0.85 -14.51
N LEU A 40 -39.36 -1.10 -15.52
CA LEU A 40 -38.95 -1.29 -16.92
C LEU A 40 -38.73 0.02 -17.68
N ASN A 41 -38.93 1.18 -17.05
CA ASN A 41 -38.89 2.50 -17.71
C ASN A 41 -39.75 2.54 -19.00
N GLN A 42 -41.01 2.10 -18.89
CA GLN A 42 -42.00 2.09 -19.95
C GLN A 42 -43.29 2.77 -19.49
N GLU A 43 -44.01 3.40 -20.41
CA GLU A 43 -45.38 3.89 -20.15
C GLU A 43 -46.43 2.81 -20.43
N GLN A 44 -46.12 1.91 -21.37
CA GLN A 44 -46.99 0.83 -21.84
C GLN A 44 -46.13 -0.31 -22.43
N LEU A 45 -46.60 -1.55 -22.29
CA LEU A 45 -46.10 -2.71 -23.01
C LEU A 45 -47.18 -3.23 -23.96
N THR A 46 -46.86 -3.37 -25.25
CA THR A 46 -47.74 -4.02 -26.22
C THR A 46 -47.14 -5.36 -26.61
N LEU A 47 -47.72 -6.45 -26.12
CA LEU A 47 -47.29 -7.81 -26.44
C LEU A 47 -48.03 -8.26 -27.70
N THR A 48 -47.27 -8.69 -28.69
CA THR A 48 -47.73 -9.37 -29.91
C THR A 48 -47.48 -10.87 -29.79
N GLN A 49 -48.17 -11.67 -30.58
CA GLN A 49 -48.14 -13.15 -30.46
C GLN A 49 -48.45 -13.63 -29.04
N ALA A 50 -49.26 -12.87 -28.31
CA ALA A 50 -49.50 -13.07 -26.90
C ALA A 50 -50.28 -14.37 -26.63
N SER A 51 -49.89 -15.07 -25.57
CA SER A 51 -50.55 -16.27 -25.06
C SER A 51 -50.78 -16.15 -23.56
N LEU A 52 -51.97 -16.54 -23.10
CA LEU A 52 -52.35 -16.55 -21.69
C LEU A 52 -52.26 -17.97 -21.14
N ASP A 53 -51.65 -18.11 -19.96
CA ASP A 53 -51.59 -19.36 -19.21
C ASP A 53 -52.10 -19.13 -17.77
N PRO A 54 -53.17 -19.81 -17.32
CA PRO A 54 -53.98 -20.76 -18.07
C PRO A 54 -54.82 -20.08 -19.18
N PRO A 55 -55.32 -20.83 -20.18
CA PRO A 55 -56.08 -20.29 -21.30
C PRO A 55 -57.35 -19.52 -20.86
N LEU A 56 -57.85 -18.66 -21.75
CA LEU A 56 -59.08 -17.86 -21.55
C LEU A 56 -60.24 -18.68 -20.97
N GLY A 57 -60.95 -18.12 -19.98
CA GLY A 57 -62.12 -18.75 -19.37
C GLY A 57 -61.81 -19.76 -18.27
N THR A 58 -60.55 -19.91 -17.86
CA THR A 58 -60.17 -20.71 -16.68
C THR A 58 -60.55 -19.94 -15.40
N ALA A 59 -61.31 -20.58 -14.50
CA ALA A 59 -61.81 -19.92 -13.30
C ALA A 59 -60.70 -19.70 -12.25
N SER A 60 -60.44 -18.44 -11.92
CA SER A 60 -59.68 -17.95 -10.75
C SER A 60 -58.41 -18.73 -10.39
N PRO A 61 -57.42 -18.83 -11.30
CA PRO A 61 -56.14 -19.43 -10.96
C PRO A 61 -55.39 -18.55 -9.93
N PRO A 62 -54.62 -19.14 -9.00
CA PRO A 62 -53.82 -18.37 -8.04
C PRO A 62 -52.69 -17.57 -8.70
N GLN A 63 -52.29 -18.00 -9.90
CA GLN A 63 -51.23 -17.42 -10.71
C GLN A 63 -51.66 -17.46 -12.18
N SER A 64 -51.44 -16.36 -12.90
CA SER A 64 -51.60 -16.29 -14.35
C SER A 64 -50.31 -15.78 -14.97
N SER A 65 -50.03 -16.15 -16.21
CA SER A 65 -48.95 -15.56 -16.98
C SER A 65 -49.42 -15.15 -18.37
N VAL A 66 -48.73 -14.16 -18.93
CA VAL A 66 -48.82 -13.80 -20.33
C VAL A 66 -47.43 -13.85 -20.93
N THR A 67 -47.30 -14.56 -22.04
CA THR A 67 -46.07 -14.66 -22.83
C THR A 67 -46.29 -14.03 -24.19
N GLY A 68 -45.27 -13.43 -24.78
CA GLY A 68 -45.36 -12.84 -26.11
C GLY A 68 -44.10 -12.10 -26.51
N GLN A 69 -44.20 -11.32 -27.59
CA GLN A 69 -43.11 -10.49 -28.12
C GLN A 69 -43.44 -9.01 -27.95
N VAL A 70 -42.50 -8.25 -27.40
CA VAL A 70 -42.65 -6.81 -27.18
C VAL A 70 -41.49 -6.04 -27.82
N ARG A 71 -41.71 -4.75 -28.09
CA ARG A 71 -40.62 -3.81 -28.32
C ARG A 71 -40.26 -3.16 -26.99
N LEU A 72 -39.05 -3.39 -26.48
CA LEU A 72 -38.60 -2.88 -25.19
C LEU A 72 -37.27 -2.16 -25.38
N TRP A 73 -37.17 -0.90 -24.92
CA TRP A 73 -35.94 -0.09 -25.02
C TRP A 73 -35.37 0.01 -26.45
N GLU A 74 -36.24 0.24 -27.44
CA GLU A 74 -35.90 0.23 -28.87
C GLU A 74 -35.45 -1.12 -29.45
N ILE A 75 -35.41 -2.18 -28.64
CA ILE A 75 -35.14 -3.56 -29.07
C ILE A 75 -36.46 -4.18 -29.54
N ASP A 76 -36.53 -4.55 -30.81
CA ASP A 76 -37.66 -5.27 -31.39
C ASP A 76 -37.58 -6.77 -31.08
N VAL A 77 -38.74 -7.43 -31.02
CA VAL A 77 -38.84 -8.90 -30.88
C VAL A 77 -38.20 -9.42 -29.58
N VAL A 78 -38.52 -8.77 -28.45
CA VAL A 78 -38.14 -9.25 -27.10
C VAL A 78 -39.17 -10.27 -26.64
N ASP A 79 -38.75 -11.51 -26.47
CA ASP A 79 -39.58 -12.55 -25.86
C ASP A 79 -39.72 -12.25 -24.36
N ILE A 80 -40.94 -11.96 -23.92
CA ILE A 80 -41.27 -11.55 -22.55
C ILE A 80 -42.32 -12.48 -21.94
N THR A 81 -42.17 -12.75 -20.64
CA THR A 81 -43.15 -13.43 -19.80
C THR A 81 -43.46 -12.55 -18.61
N LEU A 82 -44.73 -12.22 -18.40
CA LEU A 82 -45.20 -11.59 -17.17
C LEU A 82 -46.01 -12.60 -16.37
N VAL A 83 -45.66 -12.76 -15.10
CA VAL A 83 -46.32 -13.66 -14.16
C VAL A 83 -47.01 -12.81 -13.09
N PHE A 84 -48.31 -12.99 -12.96
CA PHE A 84 -49.18 -12.30 -12.02
C PHE A 84 -49.59 -13.28 -10.92
N THR A 85 -49.32 -12.93 -9.66
CA THR A 85 -49.75 -13.70 -8.49
C THR A 85 -50.85 -12.94 -7.77
N GLU A 86 -52.08 -13.47 -7.79
CA GLU A 86 -53.27 -12.77 -7.28
C GLU A 86 -53.24 -12.60 -5.74
N GLN A 87 -52.71 -13.60 -5.01
CA GLN A 87 -52.66 -13.56 -3.54
C GLN A 87 -51.69 -12.50 -3.01
N ASP A 88 -50.51 -12.40 -3.62
CA ASP A 88 -49.44 -11.50 -3.18
C ASP A 88 -49.49 -10.15 -3.90
N ARG A 89 -50.34 -10.00 -4.93
CA ARG A 89 -50.33 -8.86 -5.87
C ARG A 89 -48.92 -8.56 -6.38
N VAL A 90 -48.26 -9.62 -6.85
CA VAL A 90 -46.88 -9.55 -7.36
C VAL A 90 -46.88 -9.77 -8.86
N ILE A 91 -46.09 -8.96 -9.56
CA ILE A 91 -45.76 -9.16 -10.96
C ILE A 91 -44.27 -9.46 -11.05
N ALA A 92 -43.95 -10.59 -11.66
CA ALA A 92 -42.60 -10.94 -12.06
C ALA A 92 -42.50 -10.90 -13.58
N VAL A 93 -41.41 -10.35 -14.10
CA VAL A 93 -41.13 -10.25 -15.52
C VAL A 93 -39.85 -11.01 -15.79
N THR A 94 -39.86 -11.86 -16.81
CA THR A 94 -38.65 -12.40 -17.40
C THR A 94 -38.64 -12.08 -18.89
N ALA A 95 -37.49 -11.68 -19.43
CA ALA A 95 -37.38 -11.43 -20.87
C ALA A 95 -36.00 -11.79 -21.42
N THR A 96 -35.95 -12.20 -22.69
CA THR A 96 -34.71 -12.37 -23.45
C THR A 96 -34.53 -11.18 -24.39
N LEU A 97 -33.46 -10.42 -24.18
CA LEU A 97 -33.13 -9.21 -24.92
C LEU A 97 -32.08 -9.53 -25.99
N PRO A 98 -32.43 -9.52 -27.29
CA PRO A 98 -31.44 -9.66 -28.35
C PRO A 98 -30.62 -8.37 -28.51
N GLN A 99 -29.32 -8.51 -28.79
CA GLN A 99 -28.44 -7.40 -29.22
C GLN A 99 -28.39 -6.20 -28.26
N LEU A 100 -28.43 -6.43 -26.95
CA LEU A 100 -28.29 -5.36 -25.96
C LEU A 100 -26.91 -4.70 -26.08
N ASN A 101 -26.84 -3.37 -25.98
CA ASN A 101 -25.60 -2.60 -26.07
C ASN A 101 -25.58 -1.45 -25.05
N PHE A 102 -24.40 -0.88 -24.80
CA PHE A 102 -24.23 0.19 -23.82
C PHE A 102 -24.99 1.49 -24.12
N PRO A 103 -25.10 1.96 -25.37
CA PRO A 103 -25.98 3.09 -25.68
C PRO A 103 -27.44 2.87 -25.24
N THR A 104 -27.96 1.66 -25.44
CA THR A 104 -29.32 1.29 -24.98
C THR A 104 -29.42 1.27 -23.46
N ILE A 105 -28.41 0.70 -22.79
CA ILE A 105 -28.33 0.66 -21.32
C ILE A 105 -28.30 2.08 -20.75
N SER A 106 -27.45 2.96 -21.28
CA SER A 106 -27.29 4.36 -20.87
C SER A 106 -28.59 5.17 -21.04
N ARG A 107 -29.30 4.96 -22.15
CA ARG A 107 -30.53 5.70 -22.45
C ARG A 107 -31.72 5.25 -21.61
N TYR A 108 -31.87 3.95 -21.37
CA TYR A 108 -33.12 3.41 -20.84
C TYR A 108 -33.03 2.75 -19.46
N ILE A 109 -31.85 2.26 -19.06
CA ILE A 109 -31.72 1.34 -17.93
C ILE A 109 -30.96 1.98 -16.78
N ALA A 110 -29.78 2.57 -17.04
CA ALA A 110 -28.94 3.18 -16.01
C ALA A 110 -28.38 4.53 -16.48
N PRO A 111 -28.21 5.51 -15.58
CA PRO A 111 -27.76 6.87 -15.90
C PRO A 111 -26.23 6.90 -16.15
N ILE A 112 -25.78 6.22 -17.19
CA ILE A 112 -24.40 6.27 -17.65
C ILE A 112 -24.26 7.52 -18.53
N ASP A 113 -23.25 8.35 -18.28
CA ASP A 113 -22.97 9.54 -19.07
C ASP A 113 -22.66 9.15 -20.53
N GLU A 114 -23.46 9.63 -21.49
CA GLU A 114 -23.33 9.31 -22.91
C GLU A 114 -21.94 9.66 -23.48
N SER A 115 -21.27 10.71 -22.94
CA SER A 115 -19.89 11.05 -23.35
C SER A 115 -18.90 9.94 -22.98
N GLN A 116 -19.19 9.19 -21.93
CA GLN A 116 -18.36 8.08 -21.49
C GLN A 116 -18.65 6.80 -22.29
N VAL A 117 -19.75 6.74 -23.06
CA VAL A 117 -20.18 5.54 -23.82
C VAL A 117 -19.48 5.41 -25.18
N GLU A 118 -18.85 6.47 -25.70
CA GLU A 118 -18.21 6.45 -27.03
C GLU A 118 -17.24 5.26 -27.18
N GLY A 119 -16.41 5.03 -26.16
CA GLY A 119 -15.48 3.90 -26.12
C GLY A 119 -16.11 2.51 -25.93
N LEU A 120 -17.37 2.41 -25.51
CA LEU A 120 -18.11 1.16 -25.34
C LEU A 120 -19.12 0.86 -26.44
N SER A 121 -19.20 1.71 -27.46
CA SER A 121 -20.10 1.48 -28.60
C SER A 121 -19.87 0.12 -29.30
N SER A 122 -18.66 -0.46 -29.15
CA SER A 122 -18.32 -1.80 -29.65
C SER A 122 -18.79 -2.96 -28.76
N VAL A 123 -19.15 -2.68 -27.50
CA VAL A 123 -19.59 -3.70 -26.55
C VAL A 123 -21.06 -4.04 -26.77
N HIS A 124 -21.28 -5.28 -27.17
CA HIS A 124 -22.59 -5.81 -27.49
C HIS A 124 -22.80 -7.18 -26.82
N PHE A 125 -24.00 -7.41 -26.33
CA PHE A 125 -24.46 -8.65 -25.72
C PHE A 125 -25.46 -9.30 -26.69
N PRO A 126 -25.05 -10.35 -27.43
CA PRO A 126 -25.92 -10.97 -28.44
C PRO A 126 -27.27 -11.42 -27.86
N GLN A 127 -27.24 -11.86 -26.61
CA GLN A 127 -28.40 -12.22 -25.82
C GLN A 127 -28.17 -11.82 -24.36
N ALA A 128 -29.12 -11.07 -23.80
CA ALA A 128 -29.19 -10.73 -22.39
C ALA A 128 -30.51 -11.25 -21.79
N GLN A 129 -30.51 -11.46 -20.48
CA GLN A 129 -31.68 -11.84 -19.70
C GLN A 129 -32.10 -10.68 -18.81
N LEU A 130 -33.39 -10.43 -18.73
CA LEU A 130 -34.02 -9.46 -17.87
C LEU A 130 -34.91 -10.19 -16.87
N GLU A 131 -34.75 -9.88 -15.60
CA GLU A 131 -35.65 -10.29 -14.53
C GLU A 131 -36.10 -9.04 -13.77
N ALA A 132 -37.40 -8.86 -13.54
CA ALA A 132 -37.90 -7.78 -12.69
C ALA A 132 -39.01 -8.29 -11.78
N SER A 133 -39.13 -7.73 -10.58
CA SER A 133 -40.21 -8.09 -9.67
C SER A 133 -40.70 -6.89 -8.86
N THR A 134 -42.02 -6.71 -8.82
CA THR A 134 -42.65 -5.72 -7.94
C THR A 134 -42.52 -6.08 -6.46
N LYS A 135 -42.24 -7.35 -6.13
CA LYS A 135 -42.03 -7.82 -4.75
C LYS A 135 -40.72 -7.32 -4.16
N SER A 136 -39.64 -7.39 -4.95
CA SER A 136 -38.32 -6.90 -4.54
C SER A 136 -38.12 -5.41 -4.86
N GLY A 137 -38.89 -4.86 -5.82
CA GLY A 137 -38.62 -3.54 -6.38
C GLY A 137 -37.32 -3.52 -7.18
N GLU A 138 -36.92 -4.67 -7.72
CA GLU A 138 -35.63 -4.85 -8.41
C GLU A 138 -35.86 -5.25 -9.86
N MET A 139 -34.99 -4.73 -10.72
CA MET A 139 -34.77 -5.17 -12.09
C MET A 139 -33.30 -5.57 -12.24
N ILE A 140 -33.05 -6.76 -12.77
CA ILE A 140 -31.72 -7.32 -13.02
C ILE A 140 -31.61 -7.63 -14.51
N VAL A 141 -30.58 -7.09 -15.15
CA VAL A 141 -30.21 -7.39 -16.53
C VAL A 141 -28.85 -8.07 -16.52
N THR A 142 -28.77 -9.29 -17.07
CA THR A 142 -27.51 -10.03 -17.22
C THR A 142 -27.20 -10.28 -18.68
N GLY A 143 -25.94 -10.16 -19.09
CA GLY A 143 -25.54 -10.36 -20.47
C GLY A 143 -24.10 -10.83 -20.57
N LYS A 144 -23.78 -11.59 -21.63
CA LYS A 144 -22.42 -12.05 -21.90
C LYS A 144 -22.04 -11.72 -23.34
N MET A 145 -20.84 -11.17 -23.53
CA MET A 145 -20.30 -10.93 -24.86
C MET A 145 -19.92 -12.26 -25.55
N SER A 146 -20.08 -12.34 -26.88
CA SER A 146 -19.60 -13.48 -27.68
C SER A 146 -18.11 -13.42 -27.98
N GLU A 147 -17.54 -12.21 -27.99
CA GLU A 147 -16.17 -11.92 -28.39
C GLU A 147 -15.36 -11.35 -27.24
N ASN A 148 -14.03 -11.42 -27.39
CA ASN A 148 -13.12 -10.75 -26.47
C ASN A 148 -13.17 -9.25 -26.70
N TRP A 149 -13.15 -8.49 -25.63
CA TRP A 149 -13.15 -7.04 -25.66
C TRP A 149 -11.74 -6.50 -25.46
N SER A 150 -11.18 -5.83 -26.46
CA SER A 150 -9.87 -5.18 -26.31
C SER A 150 -10.00 -3.89 -25.51
N LEU A 151 -9.11 -3.70 -24.52
CA LEU A 151 -9.06 -2.47 -23.77
C LEU A 151 -8.60 -1.31 -24.67
N LEU A 152 -9.32 -0.20 -24.58
CA LEU A 152 -9.06 1.00 -25.37
C LEU A 152 -7.64 1.53 -25.10
N GLY A 153 -6.90 1.78 -26.18
CA GLY A 153 -5.52 2.28 -26.10
C GLY A 153 -4.47 1.23 -25.71
N ILE A 154 -4.86 -0.03 -25.45
CA ILE A 154 -3.92 -1.13 -25.15
C ILE A 154 -4.29 -2.38 -25.95
N GLU A 155 -3.81 -2.45 -27.21
CA GLU A 155 -4.14 -3.55 -28.13
C GLU A 155 -3.74 -4.95 -27.63
N ARG A 156 -2.80 -5.03 -26.68
CA ARG A 156 -2.29 -6.30 -26.14
C ARG A 156 -3.11 -6.86 -24.99
N ILE A 157 -4.05 -6.09 -24.43
CA ILE A 157 -4.88 -6.53 -23.30
C ILE A 157 -6.31 -6.71 -23.77
N GLY A 158 -6.70 -7.96 -23.95
CA GLY A 158 -8.08 -8.36 -24.17
C GLY A 158 -8.72 -8.86 -22.88
N ILE A 159 -9.97 -8.44 -22.64
CA ILE A 159 -10.86 -9.03 -21.67
C ILE A 159 -11.67 -10.12 -22.37
N GLU A 160 -11.51 -11.36 -21.93
CA GLU A 160 -12.22 -12.50 -22.45
C GLU A 160 -13.72 -12.40 -22.13
N LYS A 161 -14.55 -12.35 -23.18
CA LYS A 161 -16.02 -12.46 -23.17
C LYS A 161 -16.67 -11.89 -21.91
N PRO A 162 -16.53 -10.58 -21.64
CA PRO A 162 -16.96 -10.02 -20.38
C PRO A 162 -18.47 -10.15 -20.18
N GLU A 163 -18.85 -10.19 -18.90
CA GLU A 163 -20.18 -10.43 -18.40
C GLU A 163 -20.68 -9.17 -17.69
N LEU A 164 -21.89 -8.76 -18.04
CA LEU A 164 -22.62 -7.67 -17.41
C LEU A 164 -23.66 -8.24 -16.46
N MET A 165 -23.72 -7.68 -15.25
CA MET A 165 -24.86 -7.74 -14.36
C MET A 165 -25.20 -6.33 -13.93
N LEU A 166 -26.39 -5.88 -14.31
CA LEU A 166 -26.92 -4.57 -13.93
C LEU A 166 -28.15 -4.79 -13.08
N LYS A 167 -28.12 -4.23 -11.87
CA LYS A 167 -29.25 -4.24 -10.95
C LYS A 167 -29.75 -2.81 -10.72
N VAL A 168 -31.02 -2.58 -10.98
CA VAL A 168 -31.76 -1.36 -10.64
C VAL A 168 -32.69 -1.68 -9.49
N GLN A 169 -32.63 -0.92 -8.42
CA GLN A 169 -33.57 -1.02 -7.32
C GLN A 169 -34.31 0.31 -7.17
N THR A 170 -35.61 0.30 -7.40
CA THR A 170 -36.46 1.48 -7.27
C THR A 170 -36.94 1.60 -5.83
N HIS A 171 -36.95 2.82 -5.30
CA HIS A 171 -37.51 3.12 -3.99
C HIS A 171 -38.55 4.23 -4.16
N PRO A 172 -39.76 4.11 -3.60
CA PRO A 172 -40.83 5.11 -3.79
C PRO A 172 -40.46 6.52 -3.29
N GLU A 173 -39.54 6.63 -2.35
CA GLU A 173 -39.16 7.89 -1.68
C GLU A 173 -37.69 8.30 -1.89
N LEU A 174 -36.89 7.50 -2.61
CA LEU A 174 -35.46 7.75 -2.81
C LEU A 174 -35.09 7.71 -4.30
N LEU A 175 -33.93 8.25 -4.63
CA LEU A 175 -33.33 8.04 -5.95
C LEU A 175 -33.10 6.54 -6.17
N ASN A 176 -33.30 6.09 -7.42
CA ASN A 176 -33.01 4.72 -7.81
C ASN A 176 -31.57 4.36 -7.46
N ASN A 177 -31.39 3.16 -6.90
CA ASN A 177 -30.07 2.60 -6.66
C ASN A 177 -29.65 1.75 -7.85
N TYR A 178 -28.49 2.05 -8.43
CA TYR A 178 -27.92 1.35 -9.56
C TYR A 178 -26.66 0.63 -9.13
N VAL A 179 -26.63 -0.69 -9.32
CA VAL A 179 -25.42 -1.50 -9.17
C VAL A 179 -25.08 -2.05 -10.54
N VAL A 180 -23.95 -1.64 -11.09
CA VAL A 180 -23.44 -2.14 -12.37
C VAL A 180 -22.17 -2.91 -12.08
N GLU A 181 -22.23 -4.23 -12.28
CA GLU A 181 -21.08 -5.11 -12.26
C GLU A 181 -20.76 -5.51 -13.69
N PHE A 182 -19.63 -5.04 -14.20
CA PHE A 182 -19.11 -5.48 -15.49
C PHE A 182 -17.80 -6.20 -15.22
N THR A 183 -17.73 -7.49 -15.52
CA THR A 183 -16.61 -8.35 -15.13
C THR A 183 -16.08 -9.13 -16.32
N GLY A 184 -14.87 -9.63 -16.22
CA GLY A 184 -14.29 -10.49 -17.24
C GLY A 184 -12.97 -11.06 -16.79
N LYS A 185 -12.22 -11.62 -17.73
CA LYS A 185 -10.89 -12.17 -17.46
C LYS A 185 -9.87 -11.58 -18.41
N ILE A 186 -8.75 -11.10 -17.88
CA ILE A 186 -7.58 -10.78 -18.70
C ILE A 186 -6.71 -12.03 -18.78
N GLN A 187 -6.33 -12.43 -19.99
CA GLN A 187 -5.37 -13.52 -20.18
C GLN A 187 -3.94 -12.96 -20.22
N LEU A 188 -3.12 -13.35 -19.24
CA LEU A 188 -1.68 -13.06 -19.19
C LEU A 188 -0.87 -14.31 -19.43
N SER A 189 -0.46 -14.57 -20.68
CA SER A 189 0.20 -15.83 -21.05
C SER A 189 -0.67 -17.03 -20.66
N THR A 190 -0.32 -17.80 -19.63
CA THR A 190 -1.14 -18.90 -19.08
C THR A 190 -1.99 -18.49 -17.87
N LEU A 191 -1.83 -17.29 -17.34
CA LEU A 191 -2.50 -16.80 -16.14
C LEU A 191 -3.82 -16.12 -16.49
N GLU A 192 -4.91 -16.54 -15.86
CA GLU A 192 -6.21 -15.86 -15.92
C GLU A 192 -6.32 -14.85 -14.76
N ILE A 193 -6.55 -13.59 -15.09
CA ILE A 193 -6.77 -12.51 -14.12
C ILE A 193 -8.24 -12.11 -14.15
N PRO A 194 -9.05 -12.48 -13.14
CA PRO A 194 -10.41 -11.97 -13.03
C PRO A 194 -10.39 -10.47 -12.74
N VAL A 195 -11.20 -9.72 -13.48
CA VAL A 195 -11.29 -8.26 -13.37
C VAL A 195 -12.72 -7.77 -13.28
N SER A 196 -12.91 -6.65 -12.58
CA SER A 196 -14.08 -5.79 -12.70
C SER A 196 -13.73 -4.57 -13.54
N ILE A 197 -14.73 -4.02 -14.21
CA ILE A 197 -14.66 -2.83 -15.04
C ILE A 197 -15.62 -1.83 -14.41
N ASP A 198 -15.07 -0.80 -13.78
CA ASP A 198 -15.85 0.27 -13.20
C ASP A 198 -16.22 1.24 -14.32
N ILE A 199 -17.52 1.27 -14.62
CA ILE A 199 -18.10 2.20 -15.59
C ILE A 199 -18.50 3.46 -14.83
N PRO A 200 -17.97 4.65 -15.19
CA PRO A 200 -18.31 5.87 -14.48
C PRO A 200 -19.80 6.22 -14.67
N LEU A 201 -20.53 6.34 -13.57
CA LEU A 201 -21.90 6.87 -13.53
C LEU A 201 -21.91 8.42 -13.40
N GLY A 202 -20.80 9.10 -13.73
CA GLY A 202 -20.59 10.53 -13.51
C GLY A 202 -19.17 10.99 -13.90
N ILE A 203 -18.63 11.99 -13.20
CA ILE A 203 -17.33 12.60 -13.52
C ILE A 203 -16.17 11.66 -13.14
N GLY A 204 -15.52 11.04 -14.12
CA GLY A 204 -14.34 10.20 -13.88
C GLY A 204 -13.96 9.34 -15.08
N GLY A 205 -12.69 8.94 -15.16
CA GLY A 205 -12.23 7.97 -16.16
C GLY A 205 -12.59 6.54 -15.79
N TRP A 206 -12.46 5.65 -16.75
CA TRP A 206 -12.80 4.24 -16.63
C TRP A 206 -11.70 3.49 -15.89
N ARG A 207 -12.08 2.45 -15.15
CA ARG A 207 -11.11 1.63 -14.42
C ARG A 207 -11.35 0.16 -14.65
N VAL A 208 -10.26 -0.59 -14.80
CA VAL A 208 -10.29 -2.05 -14.69
C VAL A 208 -9.52 -2.43 -13.45
N ASN A 209 -10.16 -3.13 -12.53
CA ASN A 209 -9.57 -3.59 -11.27
C ASN A 209 -9.51 -5.11 -11.25
N ILE A 210 -8.51 -5.69 -10.57
CA ILE A 210 -8.54 -7.13 -10.30
C ILE A 210 -9.57 -7.46 -9.22
N LEU A 211 -10.20 -8.62 -9.36
CA LEU A 211 -11.09 -9.15 -8.33
C LEU A 211 -10.28 -9.90 -7.26
N PRO A 212 -10.66 -9.80 -5.96
CA PRO A 212 -10.09 -10.63 -4.91
C PRO A 212 -10.36 -12.13 -5.10
N PRO A 213 -9.57 -13.04 -4.50
CA PRO A 213 -8.31 -12.79 -3.79
C PRO A 213 -7.16 -12.50 -4.76
N GLY A 214 -6.12 -11.79 -4.32
CA GLY A 214 -4.95 -11.47 -5.15
C GLY A 214 -4.34 -12.69 -5.85
N ILE A 215 -3.65 -12.46 -6.96
CA ILE A 215 -3.34 -13.51 -7.94
C ILE A 215 -1.85 -13.87 -7.88
N PRO A 216 -1.48 -15.15 -7.72
CA PRO A 216 -0.08 -15.57 -7.79
C PRO A 216 0.52 -15.23 -9.16
N LEU A 217 1.65 -14.53 -9.16
CA LEU A 217 2.40 -14.21 -10.37
C LEU A 217 3.63 -15.12 -10.48
N PRO A 218 3.88 -15.75 -11.65
CA PRO A 218 5.08 -16.53 -11.87
C PRO A 218 6.33 -15.64 -11.93
N SER A 219 6.23 -14.48 -12.58
CA SER A 219 7.28 -13.46 -12.63
C SER A 219 6.69 -12.06 -12.75
N LEU A 220 7.47 -11.04 -12.36
CA LEU A 220 7.09 -9.65 -12.60
C LEU A 220 7.20 -9.26 -14.08
N THR A 221 8.14 -9.89 -14.80
CA THR A 221 8.39 -9.65 -16.23
C THR A 221 7.15 -9.90 -17.07
N ASP A 222 6.44 -11.01 -16.84
CA ASP A 222 5.23 -11.37 -17.60
C ASP A 222 4.12 -10.31 -17.48
N LEU A 223 3.96 -9.72 -16.29
CA LEU A 223 2.99 -8.64 -16.07
C LEU A 223 3.36 -7.37 -16.84
N LEU A 224 4.64 -7.02 -16.85
CA LEU A 224 5.12 -5.74 -17.36
C LEU A 224 5.28 -5.70 -18.88
N GLU A 225 5.72 -6.81 -19.47
CA GLU A 225 5.80 -6.99 -20.92
C GLU A 225 4.43 -6.80 -21.58
N LEU A 226 3.37 -7.26 -20.91
CA LEU A 226 2.02 -7.19 -21.43
C LEU A 226 1.41 -5.78 -21.33
N MET A 227 1.63 -5.06 -20.22
CA MET A 227 0.99 -3.75 -20.03
C MET A 227 1.62 -2.61 -20.82
N SER A 228 2.92 -2.68 -21.08
CA SER A 228 3.66 -1.57 -21.71
C SER A 228 4.12 -1.88 -23.12
N GLY A 229 4.14 -3.17 -23.50
CA GLY A 229 4.79 -3.67 -24.69
C GLY A 229 6.29 -3.38 -24.78
N MET A 230 6.86 -2.83 -23.71
CA MET A 230 8.28 -2.58 -23.51
C MET A 230 8.81 -3.63 -22.55
N ASP A 231 10.10 -3.94 -22.69
CA ASP A 231 10.86 -4.65 -21.67
C ASP A 231 11.10 -3.69 -20.48
N ILE A 232 10.05 -3.36 -19.72
CA ILE A 232 10.20 -2.63 -18.45
C ILE A 232 11.04 -3.47 -17.48
N ALA A 233 11.09 -4.80 -17.63
CA ALA A 233 11.94 -5.65 -16.82
C ALA A 233 13.43 -5.28 -16.98
N ALA A 234 13.89 -4.86 -18.16
CA ALA A 234 15.23 -4.30 -18.37
C ALA A 234 15.44 -2.94 -17.67
N SER A 235 14.37 -2.20 -17.42
CA SER A 235 14.40 -0.91 -16.69
C SER A 235 14.22 -1.09 -15.19
N LEU A 236 13.75 -2.26 -14.74
CA LEU A 236 13.72 -2.62 -13.34
C LEU A 236 15.08 -3.18 -12.92
N PRO A 237 15.49 -2.94 -11.67
CA PRO A 237 16.64 -3.61 -11.09
C PRO A 237 16.48 -5.13 -11.21
N SER A 238 17.53 -5.80 -11.68
CA SER A 238 17.47 -7.23 -12.01
C SER A 238 16.94 -8.09 -10.86
N GLN A 239 17.18 -7.69 -9.61
CA GLN A 239 16.68 -8.39 -8.43
C GLN A 239 15.15 -8.37 -8.31
N VAL A 240 14.52 -7.23 -8.59
CA VAL A 240 13.05 -7.10 -8.60
C VAL A 240 12.47 -7.97 -9.73
N GLY A 241 13.16 -8.02 -10.88
CA GLY A 241 12.80 -8.91 -11.99
C GLY A 241 12.94 -10.41 -11.67
N THR A 242 13.85 -10.79 -10.76
CA THR A 242 14.12 -12.21 -10.40
C THR A 242 13.35 -12.71 -9.18
N MET A 243 12.51 -11.89 -8.54
CA MET A 243 11.75 -12.32 -7.38
C MET A 243 10.74 -13.42 -7.76
N THR A 244 10.77 -14.54 -7.03
CA THR A 244 9.76 -15.60 -7.14
C THR A 244 8.66 -15.40 -6.07
N ALA A 245 7.61 -16.22 -6.07
CA ALA A 245 6.51 -16.14 -5.08
C ALA A 245 5.89 -14.73 -4.95
N LEU A 246 5.57 -14.14 -6.10
CA LEU A 246 4.90 -12.85 -6.17
C LEU A 246 3.38 -13.05 -6.14
N THR A 247 2.66 -12.16 -5.47
CA THR A 247 1.20 -12.09 -5.55
C THR A 247 0.80 -10.69 -5.97
N LEU A 248 0.07 -10.58 -7.08
CA LEU A 248 -0.59 -9.36 -7.49
C LEU A 248 -1.73 -9.08 -6.52
N ALA A 249 -1.49 -8.19 -5.55
CA ALA A 249 -2.44 -7.86 -4.51
C ALA A 249 -3.52 -6.88 -5.00
N SER A 250 -3.13 -5.94 -5.86
CA SER A 250 -4.06 -5.05 -6.56
C SER A 250 -3.51 -4.65 -7.92
N MET A 251 -4.39 -4.39 -8.87
CA MET A 251 -4.08 -3.71 -10.12
C MET A 251 -5.29 -2.88 -10.53
N THR A 252 -5.03 -1.65 -10.96
CA THR A 252 -6.00 -0.71 -11.49
C THR A 252 -5.45 -0.11 -12.78
N ILE A 253 -6.09 -0.39 -13.90
CA ILE A 253 -5.80 0.22 -15.20
C ILE A 253 -6.79 1.36 -15.42
N GLN A 254 -6.31 2.55 -15.78
CA GLN A 254 -7.11 3.74 -16.01
C GLN A 254 -7.04 4.18 -17.47
N PHE A 255 -8.18 4.59 -18.04
CA PHE A 255 -8.26 5.11 -19.40
C PHE A 255 -9.29 6.23 -19.55
N ASP A 256 -9.08 7.06 -20.56
CA ASP A 256 -9.99 8.12 -20.97
C ASP A 256 -10.93 7.58 -22.06
N PRO A 257 -12.25 7.58 -21.85
CA PRO A 257 -13.20 7.11 -22.85
C PRO A 257 -13.47 8.11 -23.96
N ASN A 258 -13.17 9.39 -23.77
CA ASN A 258 -13.39 10.41 -24.81
C ASN A 258 -12.25 10.39 -25.83
N THR A 259 -11.03 10.19 -25.35
CA THR A 259 -9.84 10.11 -26.23
C THR A 259 -9.44 8.68 -26.58
N LEU A 260 -10.08 7.69 -25.95
CA LEU A 260 -9.77 6.25 -26.10
C LEU A 260 -8.30 5.93 -25.78
N THR A 261 -7.73 6.62 -24.78
CA THR A 261 -6.32 6.50 -24.42
C THR A 261 -6.11 5.94 -23.02
N TRP A 262 -5.10 5.11 -22.88
CA TRP A 262 -4.60 4.68 -21.57
C TRP A 262 -4.00 5.87 -20.80
N GLN A 263 -4.43 6.06 -19.55
CA GLN A 263 -3.96 7.13 -18.66
C GLN A 263 -2.91 6.64 -17.66
N GLY A 264 -2.94 5.36 -17.30
CA GLY A 264 -1.97 4.80 -16.37
C GLY A 264 -2.40 3.48 -15.77
N THR A 265 -1.44 2.78 -15.18
CA THR A 265 -1.73 1.57 -14.41
C THR A 265 -1.03 1.64 -13.06
N ASN A 266 -1.75 1.28 -12.00
CA ASN A 266 -1.20 1.14 -10.67
C ASN A 266 -1.32 -0.33 -10.27
N PHE A 267 -0.30 -0.90 -9.66
CA PHE A 267 -0.41 -2.22 -9.08
C PHE A 267 0.44 -2.34 -7.82
N SER A 268 0.00 -3.24 -6.94
CA SER A 268 0.73 -3.66 -5.76
C SER A 268 1.02 -5.14 -5.82
N ILE A 269 2.25 -5.50 -5.47
CA ILE A 269 2.73 -6.88 -5.48
C ILE A 269 3.34 -7.16 -4.12
N THR A 270 2.94 -8.26 -3.51
CA THR A 270 3.52 -8.74 -2.26
C THR A 270 4.37 -9.98 -2.51
N SER A 271 5.44 -10.12 -1.75
CA SER A 271 6.29 -11.32 -1.77
C SER A 271 6.69 -11.69 -0.35
N THR A 272 6.71 -13.00 -0.09
CA THR A 272 7.29 -13.57 1.13
C THR A 272 8.79 -13.83 1.01
N ASN A 273 9.37 -13.64 -0.18
CA ASN A 273 10.81 -13.77 -0.37
C ASN A 273 11.56 -12.63 0.31
N ALA A 274 12.80 -12.94 0.68
CA ALA A 274 13.72 -11.98 1.25
C ALA A 274 14.62 -11.38 0.15
N TRP A 275 14.91 -10.08 0.21
CA TRP A 275 15.77 -9.37 -0.73
C TRP A 275 17.01 -8.83 -0.03
N GLU A 276 18.17 -9.38 -0.38
CA GLU A 276 19.46 -8.86 0.08
C GLU A 276 19.84 -7.59 -0.73
N ILE A 277 19.74 -6.42 -0.07
CA ILE A 277 20.08 -5.11 -0.67
C ILE A 277 21.58 -4.80 -0.59
N ALA A 278 22.26 -5.38 0.39
CA ALA A 278 23.71 -5.37 0.59
C ALA A 278 24.08 -6.55 1.51
N PRO A 279 25.36 -6.97 1.59
CA PRO A 279 25.77 -8.02 2.51
C PRO A 279 25.26 -7.76 3.93
N LYS A 280 24.59 -8.76 4.53
CA LYS A 280 23.94 -8.72 5.87
C LYS A 280 22.73 -7.79 6.01
N LEU A 281 22.27 -7.17 4.92
CA LEU A 281 21.07 -6.33 4.90
C LEU A 281 20.02 -6.96 4.00
N THR A 282 19.04 -7.61 4.63
CA THR A 282 17.97 -8.31 3.94
C THR A 282 16.62 -7.73 4.30
N ILE A 283 15.82 -7.41 3.29
CA ILE A 283 14.44 -6.95 3.43
C ILE A 283 13.50 -8.14 3.35
N GLU A 284 12.60 -8.25 4.30
CA GLU A 284 11.58 -9.27 4.39
C GLU A 284 10.18 -8.65 4.24
N THR A 285 9.17 -9.48 3.97
CA THR A 285 7.76 -9.05 3.81
C THR A 285 7.60 -7.94 2.77
N ILE A 286 8.14 -8.19 1.58
CA ILE A 286 8.26 -7.16 0.55
C ILE A 286 6.90 -6.82 -0.04
N SER A 287 6.60 -5.53 -0.11
CA SER A 287 5.46 -4.97 -0.84
C SER A 287 5.94 -3.93 -1.83
N LEU A 288 5.80 -4.23 -3.12
CA LEU A 288 6.13 -3.36 -4.24
C LEU A 288 4.87 -2.62 -4.68
N THR A 289 4.92 -1.29 -4.71
CA THR A 289 3.88 -0.46 -5.34
C THR A 289 4.47 0.24 -6.54
N LEU A 290 3.85 0.07 -7.71
CA LEU A 290 4.29 0.65 -8.97
C LEU A 290 3.17 1.44 -9.64
N ASN A 291 3.54 2.58 -10.18
CA ASN A 291 2.69 3.45 -10.98
C ASN A 291 3.34 3.61 -12.36
N LEU A 292 2.65 3.16 -13.40
CA LEU A 292 3.03 3.32 -14.80
C LEU A 292 2.18 4.40 -15.44
N ARG A 293 2.82 5.29 -16.19
CA ARG A 293 2.14 6.40 -16.86
C ARG A 293 2.70 6.61 -18.27
N PRO A 294 1.85 6.98 -19.25
CA PRO A 294 2.31 7.34 -20.57
C PRO A 294 3.18 8.60 -20.55
N SER A 295 4.15 8.67 -21.46
CA SER A 295 5.07 9.78 -21.72
C SER A 295 5.22 9.97 -23.23
N SER A 296 5.68 11.14 -23.67
CA SER A 296 6.02 11.39 -25.08
C SER A 296 7.11 10.45 -25.61
N SER A 297 7.93 9.87 -24.73
CA SER A 297 9.02 8.93 -25.06
C SER A 297 8.71 7.46 -24.73
N GLY A 298 7.45 7.11 -24.39
CA GLY A 298 7.07 5.75 -24.00
C GLY A 298 6.30 5.71 -22.68
N VAL A 299 6.75 4.90 -21.72
CA VAL A 299 6.17 4.81 -20.37
C VAL A 299 7.21 5.22 -19.35
N TYR A 300 6.82 6.03 -18.36
CA TYR A 300 7.63 6.24 -17.17
C TYR A 300 7.00 5.52 -15.97
N TYR A 301 7.83 5.14 -15.01
CA TYR A 301 7.39 4.47 -13.79
C TYR A 301 7.89 5.19 -12.55
N THR A 302 7.09 5.11 -11.49
CA THR A 302 7.45 5.54 -10.14
C THR A 302 6.88 4.54 -9.15
N GLY A 303 7.40 4.53 -7.92
CA GLY A 303 6.91 3.59 -6.94
C GLY A 303 7.78 3.52 -5.71
N TYR A 304 7.45 2.56 -4.85
CA TYR A 304 8.20 2.28 -3.64
C TYR A 304 8.20 0.78 -3.36
N ILE A 305 9.29 0.32 -2.77
CA ILE A 305 9.36 -0.98 -2.12
C ILE A 305 9.26 -0.76 -0.62
N PHE A 306 8.27 -1.38 0.00
CA PHE A 306 8.13 -1.47 1.45
C PHE A 306 8.59 -2.84 1.93
N GLY A 307 9.12 -2.87 3.14
CA GLY A 307 9.40 -4.11 3.83
C GLY A 307 9.97 -3.84 5.22
N SER A 308 10.34 -4.91 5.89
CA SER A 308 11.03 -4.86 7.17
C SER A 308 12.45 -5.37 7.01
N LEU A 309 13.41 -4.65 7.58
CA LEU A 309 14.79 -5.11 7.66
C LEU A 309 15.09 -5.49 9.10
N GLN A 310 15.51 -6.73 9.32
CA GLN A 310 15.92 -7.18 10.64
C GLN A 310 17.41 -6.90 10.85
N LEU A 311 17.73 -6.10 11.86
CA LEU A 311 19.08 -5.83 12.34
C LEU A 311 19.24 -6.43 13.74
N SER A 312 19.71 -7.68 13.84
CA SER A 312 19.74 -8.42 15.11
C SER A 312 18.34 -8.49 15.75
N SER A 313 18.10 -7.84 16.89
CA SER A 313 16.81 -7.72 17.56
C SER A 313 15.96 -6.53 17.09
N LEU A 314 16.53 -5.62 16.29
CA LEU A 314 15.88 -4.41 15.80
C LEU A 314 15.16 -4.69 14.47
N THR A 315 13.95 -4.17 14.32
CA THR A 315 13.22 -4.20 13.03
C THR A 315 13.12 -2.78 12.49
N LEU A 316 13.72 -2.53 11.32
CA LEU A 316 13.61 -1.28 10.59
C LEU A 316 12.48 -1.38 9.56
N ALA A 317 11.62 -0.37 9.48
CA ALA A 317 10.78 -0.21 8.29
C ALA A 317 11.64 0.36 7.16
N ALA A 318 11.64 -0.29 6.00
CA ALA A 318 12.31 0.19 4.81
C ALA A 318 11.25 0.70 3.81
N MET A 319 11.47 1.91 3.28
CA MET A 319 10.74 2.44 2.15
C MET A 319 11.75 2.91 1.10
N ILE A 320 11.77 2.24 -0.04
CA ILE A 320 12.80 2.43 -1.07
C ILE A 320 12.14 2.99 -2.33
N PRO A 321 12.44 4.24 -2.74
CA PRO A 321 11.84 4.83 -3.92
C PRO A 321 12.32 4.15 -5.21
N LEU A 322 11.45 4.09 -6.20
CA LEU A 322 11.75 3.64 -7.56
C LEU A 322 11.81 4.82 -8.53
N PRO A 323 12.77 4.85 -9.47
CA PRO A 323 13.79 3.83 -9.75
C PRO A 323 14.87 3.70 -8.66
N LEU A 324 15.44 2.50 -8.50
CA LEU A 324 16.54 2.26 -7.55
C LEU A 324 17.85 2.82 -8.11
N SER A 325 18.29 3.97 -7.61
CA SER A 325 19.62 4.50 -7.93
C SER A 325 20.16 5.36 -6.79
N GLY A 326 21.48 5.47 -6.73
CA GLY A 326 22.18 6.33 -5.76
C GLY A 326 22.14 5.84 -4.31
N LEU A 327 22.24 6.80 -3.38
CA LEU A 327 22.31 6.54 -1.95
C LEU A 327 20.90 6.49 -1.34
N MET A 328 20.55 5.34 -0.80
CA MET A 328 19.36 5.13 0.01
C MET A 328 19.72 5.32 1.49
N THR A 329 18.89 6.03 2.24
CA THR A 329 19.05 6.21 3.68
C THR A 329 17.91 5.50 4.41
N LEU A 330 18.25 4.63 5.35
CA LEU A 330 17.35 3.93 6.26
C LEU A 330 17.58 4.47 7.67
N GLU A 331 16.52 4.91 8.33
CA GLU A 331 16.60 5.52 9.66
C GLU A 331 15.58 4.90 10.60
N VAL A 332 15.96 4.73 11.86
CA VAL A 332 15.02 4.37 12.93
C VAL A 332 15.30 5.21 14.17
N HIS A 333 14.22 5.61 14.82
CA HIS A 333 14.24 6.06 16.20
C HIS A 333 13.64 4.96 17.06
N SER A 334 14.36 4.56 18.09
CA SER A 334 13.94 3.50 19.00
C SER A 334 14.16 3.95 20.45
N ASN A 335 13.64 3.17 21.39
CA ASN A 335 14.04 3.19 22.80
C ASN A 335 14.30 1.75 23.28
N GLN A 336 14.64 0.86 22.34
CA GLN A 336 14.86 -0.55 22.64
C GLN A 336 16.18 -0.72 23.42
N PRO A 337 16.19 -1.64 24.41
CA PRO A 337 17.41 -1.99 25.11
C PRO A 337 18.33 -2.79 24.18
N LEU A 338 19.62 -2.48 24.24
CA LEU A 338 20.70 -3.22 23.61
C LEU A 338 21.61 -3.80 24.71
N PRO A 339 21.97 -5.10 24.66
CA PRO A 339 22.96 -5.69 25.56
C PRO A 339 24.31 -4.97 25.52
N GLY A 340 24.72 -4.45 24.36
CA GLY A 340 25.93 -3.66 24.16
C GLY A 340 26.19 -3.31 22.70
N LEU A 341 27.29 -2.60 22.42
CA LEU A 341 27.68 -2.17 21.06
C LEU A 341 28.00 -3.34 20.11
N GLY A 342 28.30 -4.53 20.65
CA GLY A 342 28.57 -5.73 19.88
C GLY A 342 27.42 -6.15 18.95
N GLU A 343 26.16 -5.86 19.31
CA GLU A 343 25.03 -6.15 18.42
C GLU A 343 25.04 -5.27 17.16
N LEU A 344 25.50 -4.02 17.29
CA LEU A 344 25.68 -3.10 16.16
C LEU A 344 26.94 -3.44 15.35
N ALA A 345 27.94 -4.06 15.98
CA ALA A 345 29.15 -4.63 15.37
C ALA A 345 28.91 -5.85 14.48
N ALA A 346 27.81 -6.57 14.69
CA ALA A 346 27.51 -7.71 13.83
C ALA A 346 27.06 -7.27 12.42
N LEU A 347 26.47 -6.07 12.32
CA LEU A 347 25.83 -5.54 11.11
C LEU A 347 26.83 -5.09 10.06
N ILE A 348 27.86 -4.40 10.52
CA ILE A 348 29.01 -3.97 9.74
C ILE A 348 30.20 -4.66 10.39
N ASP A 349 31.05 -5.36 9.64
CA ASP A 349 32.25 -6.06 10.16
C ASP A 349 33.31 -5.09 10.71
N ALA A 350 32.89 -4.17 11.57
CA ALA A 350 33.66 -3.12 12.19
C ALA A 350 34.11 -3.58 13.57
N ASP A 351 35.41 -3.44 13.80
CA ASP A 351 36.02 -3.81 15.06
C ASP A 351 35.89 -2.66 16.07
N TYR A 352 34.72 -2.56 16.72
CA TYR A 352 34.52 -1.58 17.78
C TYR A 352 35.45 -1.82 18.98
N ALA A 353 35.87 -3.06 19.23
CA ALA A 353 36.78 -3.38 20.33
C ALA A 353 38.16 -2.76 20.10
N ALA A 354 38.67 -2.78 18.86
CA ALA A 354 39.91 -2.11 18.49
C ALA A 354 39.76 -0.58 18.32
N ALA A 355 38.54 -0.09 18.09
CA ALA A 355 38.29 1.31 17.79
C ALA A 355 37.89 2.17 18.98
N LEU A 356 37.31 1.59 20.03
CA LEU A 356 36.89 2.30 21.24
C LEU A 356 37.99 2.23 22.31
N PRO A 357 38.04 3.20 23.25
CA PRO A 357 38.87 3.07 24.42
C PRO A 357 38.53 1.81 25.22
N ASP A 358 39.51 1.30 25.94
CA ASP A 358 39.39 0.13 26.79
C ASP A 358 38.21 0.18 27.77
N GLY A 359 37.55 -0.97 27.93
CA GLY A 359 36.39 -1.12 28.82
C GLY A 359 35.10 -0.51 28.28
N MET A 360 35.17 0.41 27.30
CA MET A 360 34.00 1.10 26.77
C MET A 360 33.06 0.16 26.01
N GLY A 361 33.60 -0.79 25.23
CA GLY A 361 32.79 -1.81 24.54
C GLY A 361 31.97 -2.71 25.48
N ASN A 362 32.35 -2.77 26.77
CA ASN A 362 31.79 -3.71 27.76
C ASN A 362 30.79 -3.08 28.75
N ILE A 363 30.52 -1.79 28.66
CA ILE A 363 29.62 -1.07 29.59
C ILE A 363 28.24 -1.76 29.62
N GLY A 364 27.74 -2.16 28.46
CA GLY A 364 26.47 -2.87 28.29
C GLY A 364 25.23 -2.09 28.76
N SER A 365 24.07 -2.75 28.73
CA SER A 365 22.77 -2.16 29.15
C SER A 365 22.51 -0.78 28.53
N MET A 366 22.52 -0.74 27.21
CA MET A 366 22.36 0.48 26.44
C MET A 366 20.90 0.67 26.01
N ILE A 367 20.49 1.90 25.79
CA ILE A 367 19.23 2.25 25.13
C ILE A 367 19.57 2.83 23.77
N LEU A 368 19.04 2.23 22.72
CA LEU A 368 19.15 2.76 21.37
C LEU A 368 18.20 3.91 21.17
N HIS A 369 18.70 5.05 20.69
CA HIS A 369 17.89 6.21 20.32
C HIS A 369 17.75 6.39 18.81
N TYR A 370 18.80 6.09 18.05
CA TYR A 370 18.84 6.33 16.62
C TYR A 370 19.78 5.36 15.91
N VAL A 371 19.38 4.84 14.73
CA VAL A 371 20.28 4.20 13.77
C VAL A 371 20.02 4.79 12.40
N GLN A 372 21.09 5.00 11.65
CA GLN A 372 21.08 5.38 10.25
C GLN A 372 21.97 4.43 9.46
N VAL A 373 21.45 3.92 8.35
CA VAL A 373 22.20 3.10 7.40
C VAL A 373 22.06 3.72 6.02
N GLN A 374 23.18 4.07 5.38
CA GLN A 374 23.15 4.45 3.97
C GLN A 374 23.66 3.30 3.12
N VAL A 375 22.91 2.95 2.09
CA VAL A 375 23.24 1.90 1.13
C VAL A 375 23.39 2.53 -0.24
N ASP A 376 24.54 2.31 -0.87
CA ASP A 376 24.78 2.61 -2.27
C ASP A 376 24.13 1.48 -3.09
N LEU A 377 22.97 1.79 -3.69
CA LEU A 377 22.18 0.82 -4.46
C LEU A 377 22.87 0.41 -5.76
N ASP A 378 23.72 1.27 -6.32
CA ASP A 378 24.45 1.00 -7.56
C ASP A 378 25.60 0.01 -7.30
N ARG A 379 26.28 0.14 -6.14
CA ARG A 379 27.39 -0.73 -5.73
C ARG A 379 26.97 -1.90 -4.84
N LYS A 380 25.73 -1.90 -4.34
CA LYS A 380 25.16 -2.88 -3.40
C LYS A 380 26.01 -3.01 -2.13
N LYS A 381 26.41 -1.86 -1.58
CA LYS A 381 27.28 -1.78 -0.40
C LYS A 381 26.75 -0.77 0.59
N ILE A 382 26.95 -1.04 1.87
CA ILE A 382 26.76 -0.06 2.92
C ILE A 382 27.82 1.04 2.72
N ALA A 383 27.36 2.28 2.59
CA ALA A 383 28.20 3.46 2.43
C ALA A 383 28.42 4.20 3.76
N PHE A 384 27.48 4.05 4.70
CA PHE A 384 27.53 4.68 6.02
C PHE A 384 26.68 3.89 7.01
N PHE A 385 27.14 3.81 8.26
CA PHE A 385 26.36 3.29 9.39
C PHE A 385 26.60 4.18 10.60
N GLY A 386 25.55 4.77 11.16
CA GLY A 386 25.63 5.66 12.32
C GLY A 386 24.59 5.30 13.36
N PHE A 387 24.88 5.56 14.63
CA PHE A 387 23.95 5.31 15.71
C PHE A 387 24.14 6.24 16.92
N ASP A 388 23.07 6.39 17.69
CA ASP A 388 23.02 7.11 18.96
C ASP A 388 22.50 6.14 20.04
N VAL A 389 23.31 5.86 21.06
CA VAL A 389 22.93 5.02 22.21
C VAL A 389 23.29 5.71 23.52
N ALA A 390 22.55 5.44 24.58
CA ALA A 390 22.86 5.90 25.93
C ALA A 390 23.08 4.71 26.88
N SER A 391 23.92 4.87 27.90
CA SER A 391 24.05 3.93 29.00
C SER A 391 24.04 4.65 30.34
N ALA A 392 23.27 4.11 31.29
CA ALA A 392 23.26 4.56 32.68
C ALA A 392 24.41 3.95 33.51
N ARG A 393 25.20 3.05 32.93
CA ARG A 393 26.37 2.47 33.61
C ARG A 393 27.57 3.39 33.43
N GLU A 394 28.36 3.48 34.49
CA GLU A 394 29.61 4.23 34.44
C GLU A 394 30.69 3.52 33.61
N TRP A 395 31.54 4.31 32.96
CA TRP A 395 32.78 3.86 32.36
C TRP A 395 33.94 4.24 33.26
N VAL A 396 34.50 3.24 33.94
CA VAL A 396 35.68 3.43 34.81
C VAL A 396 36.93 3.53 33.93
N ILE A 397 37.51 4.74 33.85
CA ILE A 397 38.76 5.00 33.14
C ILE A 397 39.94 4.66 34.04
N ILE A 398 39.94 5.19 35.27
CA ILE A 398 40.95 4.93 36.30
C ILE A 398 40.20 4.43 37.54
N PRO A 399 40.37 3.16 37.95
CA PRO A 399 39.68 2.60 39.11
C PRO A 399 39.81 3.50 40.35
N ASN A 400 38.69 3.79 41.01
CA ASN A 400 38.59 4.66 42.21
C ASN A 400 38.92 6.15 42.02
N HIS A 401 39.30 6.59 40.81
CA HIS A 401 39.78 7.95 40.57
C HIS A 401 39.01 8.69 39.49
N LEU A 402 38.64 8.00 38.41
CA LEU A 402 37.99 8.60 37.26
C LEU A 402 37.01 7.63 36.62
N SER A 403 35.72 7.96 36.69
CA SER A 403 34.67 7.31 35.91
C SER A 403 33.81 8.36 35.23
N LEU A 404 33.27 8.01 34.06
CA LEU A 404 32.26 8.81 33.36
C LEU A 404 30.89 8.17 33.57
N GLU A 405 29.93 8.98 33.98
CA GLU A 405 28.53 8.64 34.17
C GLU A 405 27.67 9.20 33.02
N ASP A 406 26.41 8.74 32.95
CA ASP A 406 25.39 9.23 32.01
C ASP A 406 25.89 9.28 30.55
N LEU A 407 26.40 8.15 30.11
CA LEU A 407 27.12 8.03 28.84
C LEU A 407 26.17 8.12 27.66
N ARG A 408 26.54 8.91 26.66
CA ARG A 408 25.85 8.97 25.37
C ARG A 408 26.85 8.87 24.23
N PHE A 409 26.66 7.86 23.39
CA PHE A 409 27.51 7.55 22.25
C PHE A 409 26.82 8.02 20.99
N ARG A 410 27.52 8.79 20.16
CA ARG A 410 27.15 9.05 18.78
C ARG A 410 28.31 8.64 17.90
N LEU A 411 28.19 7.49 17.27
CA LEU A 411 29.27 6.89 16.49
C LEU A 411 28.86 6.80 15.02
N GLU A 412 29.84 7.01 14.16
CA GLU A 412 29.72 6.96 12.72
C GLU A 412 30.76 6.01 12.17
N VAL A 413 30.33 5.15 11.25
CA VAL A 413 31.15 4.12 10.65
C VAL A 413 31.06 4.23 9.14
N THR A 414 32.22 4.45 8.53
CA THR A 414 32.36 4.67 7.09
C THR A 414 33.41 3.75 6.49
N PRO A 415 33.32 3.39 5.20
CA PRO A 415 34.37 2.63 4.53
C PRO A 415 35.73 3.32 4.66
N TRP A 416 36.73 2.60 5.17
CA TRP A 416 38.09 3.12 5.37
C TRP A 416 39.12 2.03 5.08
N ASN A 417 40.05 2.31 4.15
CA ASN A 417 41.00 1.33 3.63
C ASN A 417 40.29 0.05 3.14
N GLN A 418 40.67 -1.13 3.64
CA GLN A 418 40.05 -2.42 3.32
C GLN A 418 38.95 -2.84 4.32
N GLY A 419 38.54 -1.95 5.23
CA GLY A 419 37.55 -2.25 6.26
C GLY A 419 36.71 -1.03 6.63
N TRP A 420 36.45 -0.87 7.92
CA TRP A 420 35.57 0.15 8.48
C TRP A 420 36.35 1.12 9.38
N GLY A 421 36.10 2.41 9.20
CA GLY A 421 36.64 3.46 10.04
C GLY A 421 35.57 3.99 10.98
N ILE A 422 35.89 4.10 12.26
CA ILE A 422 34.97 4.56 13.30
C ILE A 422 35.39 5.95 13.77
N THR A 423 34.46 6.89 13.72
CA THR A 423 34.57 8.25 14.26
C THR A 423 33.38 8.55 15.15
N GLY A 424 33.45 9.62 15.93
CA GLY A 424 32.28 10.09 16.67
C GLY A 424 32.61 10.72 18.01
N PHE A 425 31.62 10.70 18.88
CA PHE A 425 31.59 11.39 20.15
C PHE A 425 30.98 10.52 21.24
N VAL A 426 31.55 10.59 22.45
CA VAL A 426 30.96 10.04 23.67
C VAL A 426 30.85 11.16 24.69
N GLY A 427 29.61 11.53 25.02
CA GLY A 427 29.31 12.47 26.10
C GLY A 427 29.16 11.73 27.42
N GLY A 428 29.45 12.42 28.51
CA GLY A 428 29.21 11.92 29.86
C GLY A 428 29.41 13.02 30.89
N SER A 429 29.40 12.64 32.15
CA SER A 429 29.80 13.52 33.25
C SER A 429 30.83 12.85 34.14
N ILE A 430 31.75 13.63 34.68
CA ILE A 430 32.66 13.18 35.74
C ILE A 430 32.34 13.92 37.03
N THR A 431 32.56 13.27 38.18
CA THR A 431 32.41 13.89 39.49
C THR A 431 33.77 13.98 40.17
N ILE A 432 34.20 15.20 40.51
CA ILE A 432 35.50 15.46 41.14
C ILE A 432 35.26 16.30 42.39
N GLU A 433 35.65 15.79 43.56
CA GLU A 433 35.45 16.48 44.84
C GLU A 433 33.98 16.95 45.04
N GLY A 434 33.02 16.17 44.54
CA GLY A 434 31.58 16.48 44.60
C GLY A 434 31.08 17.45 43.53
N ILE A 435 31.95 17.94 42.64
CA ILE A 435 31.58 18.80 41.52
C ILE A 435 31.37 17.93 40.28
N ARG A 436 30.15 17.96 39.74
CA ARG A 436 29.80 17.24 38.52
C ARG A 436 30.01 18.11 37.30
N ILE A 437 30.71 17.59 36.29
CA ILE A 437 31.15 18.35 35.12
C ILE A 437 30.89 17.55 33.86
N SER A 438 30.39 18.24 32.84
CA SER A 438 30.16 17.61 31.54
C SER A 438 31.47 17.35 30.80
N THR A 439 31.62 16.15 30.26
CA THR A 439 32.79 15.73 29.48
C THR A 439 32.41 15.21 28.12
N ALA A 440 33.39 15.25 27.23
CA ALA A 440 33.25 14.91 25.84
C ALA A 440 34.50 14.18 25.37
N LEU A 441 34.32 12.99 24.83
CA LEU A 441 35.36 12.20 24.21
C LEU A 441 35.11 12.19 22.69
N GLN A 442 36.07 12.64 21.88
CA GLN A 442 35.92 12.65 20.42
C GLN A 442 37.03 11.88 19.72
N ARG A 443 36.65 11.21 18.63
CA ARG A 443 37.55 10.71 17.61
C ARG A 443 37.15 11.28 16.25
N SER A 444 37.95 12.22 15.75
CA SER A 444 37.64 12.96 14.52
C SER A 444 38.12 12.26 13.25
N HIS A 445 38.96 11.23 13.36
CA HIS A 445 39.53 10.52 12.22
C HIS A 445 39.76 9.03 12.56
N PRO A 446 39.47 8.07 11.65
CA PRO A 446 39.62 6.64 11.91
C PRO A 446 41.03 6.17 12.29
N ALA A 447 42.06 6.87 11.84
CA ALA A 447 43.46 6.58 12.21
C ALA A 447 43.94 7.34 13.47
N GLY A 448 43.11 8.24 14.02
CA GLY A 448 43.43 9.03 15.22
C GLY A 448 43.01 8.33 16.51
N GLY A 449 43.49 8.87 17.64
CA GLY A 449 43.10 8.47 18.98
C GLY A 449 41.81 9.15 19.45
N TRP A 450 41.39 8.81 20.67
CA TRP A 450 40.29 9.50 21.34
C TRP A 450 40.82 10.63 22.22
N HIS A 451 40.15 11.76 22.18
CA HIS A 451 40.49 12.96 22.93
C HIS A 451 39.37 13.30 23.91
N LEU A 452 39.65 13.25 25.21
CA LEU A 452 38.72 13.68 26.26
C LEU A 452 38.95 15.16 26.53
N TRP A 453 37.88 15.94 26.65
CA TRP A 453 37.93 17.30 27.16
C TRP A 453 36.75 17.60 28.10
N LEU A 454 36.93 18.63 28.93
CA LEU A 454 35.85 19.21 29.71
C LEU A 454 35.00 20.11 28.81
N ALA A 455 33.68 19.99 28.90
CA ALA A 455 32.77 20.87 28.16
C ALA A 455 32.70 22.28 28.79
N GLU A 456 33.14 22.42 30.04
CA GLU A 456 33.13 23.66 30.81
C GLU A 456 34.36 23.73 31.75
N PRO A 457 34.84 24.93 32.11
CA PRO A 457 35.95 25.07 33.04
C PRO A 457 35.66 24.44 34.42
N LEU A 458 36.67 23.80 35.00
CA LEU A 458 36.57 23.11 36.28
C LEU A 458 37.24 23.92 37.40
N ALA A 459 36.45 24.37 38.38
CA ALA A 459 36.98 25.02 39.58
C ALA A 459 37.27 23.96 40.67
N LEU A 460 38.55 23.74 40.98
CA LEU A 460 39.00 22.86 42.04
C LEU A 460 39.33 23.64 43.32
N PRO A 461 39.02 23.10 44.52
CA PRO A 461 39.39 23.73 45.79
C PRO A 461 40.91 23.85 46.02
N GLY A 462 41.71 23.03 45.33
CA GLY A 462 43.17 23.02 45.42
C GLY A 462 43.80 21.87 44.62
N LEU A 463 45.13 21.76 44.67
CA LEU A 463 45.93 20.81 43.87
C LEU A 463 45.62 19.34 44.13
N LYS A 464 45.08 19.00 45.30
CA LYS A 464 44.68 17.63 45.64
C LYS A 464 43.68 17.05 44.62
N GLY A 465 42.73 17.86 44.16
CA GLY A 465 41.76 17.44 43.14
C GLY A 465 42.42 17.10 41.80
N MET A 466 43.52 17.77 41.43
CA MET A 466 44.27 17.48 40.20
C MET A 466 45.04 16.16 40.28
N VAL A 467 45.60 15.83 41.43
CA VAL A 467 46.37 14.57 41.57
C VAL A 467 45.44 13.37 41.72
N ASN A 468 44.29 13.55 42.39
CA ASN A 468 43.23 12.55 42.45
C ASN A 468 42.74 12.17 41.04
N LEU A 469 42.63 13.15 40.13
CA LEU A 469 42.20 12.97 38.74
C LEU A 469 43.11 12.06 37.90
N VAL A 470 44.41 12.00 38.22
CA VAL A 470 45.41 11.23 37.48
C VAL A 470 45.78 9.92 38.17
N GLY A 471 45.01 9.50 39.18
CA GLY A 471 45.25 8.26 39.91
C GLY A 471 46.39 8.31 40.94
N GLY A 472 46.79 9.51 41.36
CA GLY A 472 47.82 9.67 42.37
C GLY A 472 47.24 9.70 43.78
N ASP A 473 47.66 8.77 44.64
CA ASP A 473 47.32 8.79 46.08
C ASP A 473 48.22 9.73 46.90
N TYR A 474 49.27 10.30 46.27
CA TYR A 474 50.36 10.97 46.99
C TYR A 474 50.77 12.31 46.37
N VAL A 475 50.11 13.39 46.79
CA VAL A 475 50.46 14.79 46.43
C VAL A 475 51.56 15.34 47.33
N GLY A 476 51.47 15.01 48.63
CA GLY A 476 52.16 15.72 49.70
C GLY A 476 53.69 15.64 49.68
N GLY A 477 54.28 14.69 48.94
CA GLY A 477 55.73 14.61 48.74
C GLY A 477 56.24 14.91 47.33
N LEU A 478 55.34 15.21 46.38
CA LEU A 478 55.71 15.65 45.03
C LEU A 478 55.74 17.18 44.90
N LEU A 479 55.08 17.87 45.82
CA LEU A 479 55.08 19.32 45.90
C LEU A 479 56.03 19.81 46.99
N PRO A 480 56.66 20.98 46.82
CA PRO A 480 57.29 21.68 47.94
C PRO A 480 56.29 21.79 49.11
N PRO A 481 56.71 21.61 50.38
CA PRO A 481 55.81 21.61 51.55
C PRO A 481 54.94 22.87 51.71
N GLN A 482 55.27 23.93 50.98
CA GLN A 482 54.59 25.22 50.98
C GLN A 482 53.53 25.35 49.88
N MET A 483 53.46 24.42 48.90
CA MET A 483 52.50 24.50 47.78
C MET A 483 51.15 23.84 48.08
N ASP A 484 51.12 22.79 48.90
CA ASP A 484 49.90 22.02 49.19
C ASP A 484 48.85 22.85 49.97
N SER A 485 49.28 23.74 50.86
CA SER A 485 48.41 24.57 51.72
C SER A 485 48.20 26.01 51.26
N SER A 486 48.93 26.48 50.23
CA SER A 486 49.01 27.91 49.87
C SER A 486 48.42 28.24 48.50
N ILE A 487 48.14 27.24 47.68
CA ILE A 487 47.49 27.41 46.38
C ILE A 487 45.98 27.37 46.63
N GLY A 488 45.30 28.49 46.40
CA GLY A 488 43.86 28.63 46.54
C GLY A 488 43.08 27.90 45.44
N ALA A 489 41.83 28.29 45.21
CA ALA A 489 41.00 27.71 44.16
C ALA A 489 41.70 27.78 42.80
N LEU A 490 41.72 26.66 42.08
CA LEU A 490 42.29 26.52 40.75
C LEU A 490 41.17 26.39 39.73
N THR A 491 41.25 27.11 38.62
CA THR A 491 40.34 26.90 37.49
C THR A 491 41.11 26.22 36.36
N ILE A 492 40.70 25.00 36.01
CA ILE A 492 41.19 24.30 34.82
C ILE A 492 40.33 24.74 33.66
N ASN A 493 40.92 25.53 32.75
CA ASN A 493 40.20 26.02 31.56
C ASN A 493 40.28 25.01 30.42
N ILE A 494 41.42 24.33 30.32
CA ILE A 494 41.63 23.26 29.34
C ILE A 494 42.09 22.03 30.11
N PHE A 495 41.43 20.92 29.85
CA PHE A 495 41.83 19.61 30.30
C PHE A 495 41.74 18.69 29.10
N SER A 496 42.81 17.96 28.81
CA SER A 496 42.78 16.96 27.76
C SER A 496 43.43 15.66 28.19
N MET A 497 42.80 14.55 27.85
CA MET A 497 43.42 13.22 27.88
C MET A 497 43.43 12.63 26.48
N VAL A 498 44.52 11.96 26.11
CA VAL A 498 44.65 11.25 24.85
C VAL A 498 44.75 9.76 25.10
N PHE A 499 43.91 9.00 24.41
CA PHE A 499 43.95 7.53 24.39
C PHE A 499 44.46 7.10 23.01
N ASP A 500 45.58 6.39 22.98
CA ASP A 500 46.21 5.87 21.75
C ASP A 500 45.62 4.54 21.27
N GLY A 501 44.64 4.01 21.99
CA GLY A 501 43.96 2.75 21.65
C GLY A 501 44.69 1.50 22.12
N THR A 502 45.81 1.64 22.84
CA THR A 502 46.41 0.50 23.56
C THR A 502 45.75 0.28 24.93
N PRO A 503 45.60 -0.98 25.37
CA PRO A 503 44.91 -1.27 26.61
C PRO A 503 45.50 -0.58 27.84
N GLN A 504 44.65 0.11 28.61
CA GLN A 504 45.00 0.84 29.84
C GLN A 504 46.12 1.89 29.70
N THR A 505 46.46 2.33 28.48
CA THR A 505 47.49 3.36 28.28
C THR A 505 46.88 4.71 27.96
N LEU A 506 46.96 5.59 28.94
CA LEU A 506 46.85 7.02 28.75
C LEU A 506 48.14 7.52 28.10
N SER A 507 48.06 8.07 26.89
CA SER A 507 49.26 8.52 26.16
C SER A 507 49.69 9.93 26.56
N ALA A 508 48.75 10.80 26.94
CA ALA A 508 49.04 12.13 27.46
C ALA A 508 47.88 12.68 28.33
N ILE A 509 48.23 13.49 29.34
CA ILE A 509 47.33 14.41 30.04
C ILE A 509 47.91 15.82 29.92
N ALA A 510 47.05 16.81 29.65
CA ALA A 510 47.40 18.22 29.72
C ALA A 510 46.33 19.03 30.46
N PHE A 511 46.77 20.08 31.15
CA PHE A 511 45.93 21.07 31.83
C PHE A 511 46.50 22.47 31.64
N SER A 512 45.64 23.49 31.53
CA SER A 512 46.04 24.91 31.50
C SER A 512 45.07 25.84 32.22
#